data_AF-A0A0G1UUY6-F1
#
_entry.id   AF-A0A0G1UUY6-F1
#
_cell.length_a   1.000
_cell.length_b   1.000
_cell.length_c   1.000
_cell.angle_alpha   90.00
_cell.angle_beta   90.00
_cell.angle_gamma   90.00
#
_symmetry.space_group_name_H-M   'P 1'
#
loop_
_entity.id
_entity.type
_entity.pdbx_description
1 polymer ?
#
loop_
_entity_poly.entity_id
_entity_poly.type
_entity_poly.pdbx_seq_one_letter_code
_entity_poly.pdbx_strand_id
1 'polypeptide(L)'
;MRTKGVSFIEILVVIAIFAILGILVARITVVTLRGTNRSDSLVKVRENMEFSLAVMERGLRNAEAVNPCPNLDTTVLAYSDADGVPTS
;
A
#
# COMPACT_ATOMS: atom_id res chain seq x y z
N MET A 1 -47.49 -22.01 -36.09
CA MET A 1 -46.36 -21.84 -35.14
C MET A 1 -46.86 -20.91 -34.03
N ARG A 2 -47.16 -21.43 -32.84
CA ARG A 2 -47.71 -20.63 -31.73
C ARG A 2 -46.55 -19.92 -31.03
N THR A 3 -46.42 -18.61 -31.23
CA THR A 3 -45.55 -17.76 -30.42
C THR A 3 -46.14 -17.67 -29.01
N LYS A 4 -45.52 -18.34 -28.03
CA LYS A 4 -45.88 -18.15 -26.63
C LYS A 4 -45.40 -16.75 -26.22
N GLY A 5 -46.33 -15.89 -25.80
CA GLY A 5 -46.01 -14.58 -25.25
C GLY A 5 -45.34 -14.72 -23.87
N VAL A 6 -44.40 -13.84 -23.58
CA VAL A 6 -43.75 -13.76 -22.27
C VAL A 6 -44.78 -13.32 -21.23
N SER A 7 -44.83 -14.00 -20.09
CA SER A 7 -45.74 -13.63 -19.00
C SER A 7 -45.18 -12.46 -18.19
N PHE A 8 -46.06 -11.60 -17.66
CA PHE A 8 -45.66 -10.50 -16.78
C PHE A 8 -44.84 -10.96 -15.57
N ILE A 9 -45.20 -12.12 -15.00
CA ILE A 9 -44.47 -12.71 -13.87
C ILE A 9 -43.05 -13.11 -14.26
N GLU A 10 -42.85 -13.54 -15.51
CA GLU A 10 -41.56 -13.99 -16.03
C GLU A 10 -40.59 -12.81 -16.14
N ILE A 11 -41.06 -11.65 -16.62
CA ILE A 11 -40.25 -10.43 -16.66
C ILE A 11 -39.92 -9.91 -15.25
N LEU A 12 -40.85 -9.99 -14.30
CA LEU A 12 -40.58 -9.59 -12.91
C LEU A 12 -39.48 -10.45 -12.26
N VAL A 13 -39.52 -11.76 -12.49
CA VAL A 13 -38.48 -12.68 -11.98
C VAL A 13 -37.13 -12.37 -12.62
N VAL A 14 -37.10 -12.11 -13.94
CA VAL A 14 -35.86 -11.75 -14.64
C VAL A 14 -35.25 -10.47 -14.08
N ILE A 15 -36.05 -9.42 -13.87
CA ILE A 15 -35.59 -8.15 -13.29
C ILE A 15 -35.02 -8.36 -11.88
N ALA A 16 -35.69 -9.15 -11.04
CA ALA A 16 -35.23 -9.44 -9.69
C ALA A 16 -33.86 -10.15 -9.69
N ILE A 17 -33.66 -11.13 -10.58
CA ILE A 17 -32.38 -11.82 -10.72
C ILE A 17 -31.28 -10.84 -11.17
N PHE A 18 -31.56 -10.01 -12.19
CA PHE A 18 -30.59 -9.01 -12.67
C PHE A 18 -30.25 -7.97 -11.62
N ALA A 19 -31.20 -7.54 -10.79
CA ALA A 19 -30.94 -6.60 -9.70
C ALA A 19 -29.96 -7.20 -8.66
N ILE A 20 -30.17 -8.46 -8.26
CA ILE A 20 -29.28 -9.16 -7.32
C ILE A 20 -27.87 -9.31 -7.92
N LEU A 21 -27.78 -9.75 -9.17
CA LEU A 21 -26.50 -9.90 -9.88
C LEU A 21 -25.77 -8.57 -10.03
N GLY A 22 -26.49 -7.50 -10.38
CA GLY A 22 -25.93 -6.16 -10.51
C GLY A 22 -25.31 -5.65 -9.21
N ILE A 23 -26.00 -5.86 -8.08
CA ILE A 23 -25.46 -5.50 -6.76
C ILE A 23 -24.19 -6.31 -6.47
N LEU A 24 -24.19 -7.61 -6.76
CA LEU A 24 -23.08 -8.51 -6.47
C LEU A 24 -21.82 -8.10 -7.27
N VAL A 25 -21.97 -7.81 -8.56
CA VAL A 25 -20.89 -7.31 -9.41
C VAL A 25 -20.35 -5.97 -8.90
N ALA A 26 -21.22 -5.01 -8.58
CA ALA A 26 -20.80 -3.71 -8.07
C ALA A 26 -19.99 -3.84 -6.77
N ARG A 27 -20.42 -4.74 -5.86
CA ARG A 27 -19.71 -5.03 -4.61
C ARG A 27 -18.31 -5.60 -4.86
N ILE A 28 -18.20 -6.59 -5.76
CA ILE A 28 -16.90 -7.19 -6.10
C ILE A 28 -15.94 -6.12 -6.63
N THR A 29 -16.40 -5.30 -7.59
CA THR A 29 -15.57 -4.24 -8.19
C THR A 29 -15.06 -3.25 -7.15
N VAL A 30 -15.92 -2.80 -6.22
CA VAL A 30 -15.52 -1.88 -5.14
C VAL A 30 -14.52 -2.53 -4.18
N VAL A 31 -14.71 -3.80 -3.82
CA VAL A 31 -13.78 -4.51 -2.93
C VAL A 31 -12.40 -4.64 -3.59
N THR A 32 -12.35 -5.01 -4.87
CA THR A 32 -11.10 -5.11 -5.63
C THR A 32 -10.38 -3.77 -5.69
N LEU A 33 -11.07 -2.67 -6.06
CA LEU A 33 -10.49 -1.32 -6.10
C LEU A 33 -9.97 -0.84 -4.74
N ARG A 34 -10.67 -1.17 -3.65
CA ARG A 34 -10.19 -0.83 -2.30
C ARG A 34 -8.96 -1.65 -1.92
N GLY A 35 -8.91 -2.92 -2.34
CA GLY A 35 -7.74 -3.78 -2.19
C GLY A 35 -6.51 -3.24 -2.91
N THR A 36 -6.65 -2.80 -4.17
CA THR A 36 -5.54 -2.24 -4.96
C THR A 36 -5.00 -0.96 -4.32
N ASN A 37 -5.86 -0.01 -3.92
CA ASN A 37 -5.44 1.24 -3.29
C ASN A 37 -4.66 1.02 -1.98
N ARG A 38 -5.05 0.01 -1.19
CA ARG A 38 -4.32 -0.36 0.03
C ARG A 38 -2.94 -0.94 -0.31
N SER A 39 -2.87 -1.80 -1.31
CA SER A 39 -1.61 -2.38 -1.78
C SER A 39 -0.65 -1.30 -2.26
N ASP A 40 -1.12 -0.38 -3.09
CA ASP A 40 -0.29 0.72 -3.62
C ASP A 40 0.24 1.63 -2.51
N SER A 41 -0.58 1.92 -1.50
CA SER A 41 -0.15 2.73 -0.35
C SER A 41 0.92 2.02 0.48
N LEU A 42 0.82 0.70 0.65
CA LEU A 42 1.81 -0.09 1.36
C LEU A 42 3.13 -0.14 0.60
N VAL A 43 3.08 -0.33 -0.72
CA VAL A 43 4.27 -0.29 -1.59
C VAL A 43 4.99 1.05 -1.47
N LYS A 44 4.25 2.17 -1.58
CA LYS A 44 4.84 3.52 -1.41
C LYS A 44 5.51 3.71 -0.06
N VAL A 45 4.92 3.22 1.03
CA VAL A 45 5.53 3.32 2.37
C VAL A 45 6.83 2.51 2.42
N ARG A 46 6.85 1.31 1.85
CA ARG A 46 8.06 0.48 1.77
C ARG A 46 9.16 1.15 0.96
N GLU A 47 8.82 1.68 -0.22
CA GLU A 47 9.78 2.39 -1.08
C GLU A 47 10.39 3.60 -0.36
N ASN A 48 9.58 4.40 0.35
CA ASN A 48 10.08 5.54 1.12
C ASN A 48 10.97 5.08 2.29
N MET A 49 10.60 4.01 2.99
CA MET A 49 11.42 3.44 4.06
C MET A 49 12.77 2.94 3.53
N GLU A 50 12.75 2.18 2.43
CA GLU A 50 13.97 1.69 1.77
C GLU A 50 14.87 2.83 1.31
N PHE A 51 14.28 3.90 0.75
CA PHE A 51 15.02 5.10 0.38
C PHE A 51 15.67 5.77 1.60
N SER A 52 14.92 6.00 2.68
CA SER A 52 15.46 6.58 3.92
C SER A 52 16.58 5.72 4.50
N LEU A 53 16.43 4.40 4.52
CA LEU A 53 17.48 3.48 4.96
C LEU A 53 18.72 3.54 4.07
N ALA A 54 18.56 3.61 2.75
CA ALA A 54 19.68 3.74 1.83
C ALA A 54 20.44 5.06 2.03
N VAL A 55 19.73 6.15 2.34
CA VAL A 55 20.36 7.44 2.70
C VAL A 55 21.12 7.33 4.02
N MET A 56 20.52 6.74 5.06
CA MET A 56 21.20 6.51 6.34
C MET A 56 22.43 5.62 6.18
N GLU A 57 22.33 4.52 5.42
CA GLU A 57 23.47 3.62 5.18
C GLU A 57 24.62 4.35 4.47
N ARG A 58 24.29 5.16 3.46
CA ARG A 58 25.30 5.97 2.74
C ARG A 58 25.94 7.00 3.66
N GLY A 59 25.15 7.69 4.49
CA GLY A 59 25.65 8.65 5.48
C GLY A 59 26.60 7.98 6.46
N LEU A 60 26.22 6.83 7.01
CA LEU A 60 27.07 6.07 7.94
C LEU A 60 28.34 5.52 7.27
N ARG A 61 28.26 5.06 6.02
CA ARG A 61 29.44 4.57 5.28
C ARG A 61 30.41 5.68 4.91
N ASN A 62 29.91 6.90 4.73
CA ASN A 62 30.71 8.08 4.38
C ASN A 62 31.01 8.97 5.60
N ALA A 63 30.66 8.55 6.81
CA ALA A 63 30.91 9.30 8.03
C ALA A 63 32.41 9.50 8.25
N GLU A 64 32.80 10.69 8.69
CA GLU A 64 34.20 11.01 8.98
C GLU A 64 34.66 10.32 10.28
N ALA A 65 33.81 10.35 11.31
CA ALA A 65 34.10 9.74 12.60
C ALA A 65 32.81 9.28 13.29
N VAL A 66 32.93 8.26 14.14
CA VAL A 66 31.85 7.77 15.00
C VAL A 66 32.29 7.93 16.45
N ASN A 67 31.52 8.65 17.27
CA ASN A 67 31.90 8.95 18.65
C ASN A 67 30.66 9.01 19.56
N PRO A 68 30.60 8.28 20.69
CA PRO A 68 31.66 7.42 21.25
C PRO A 68 31.73 6.03 20.60
N CYS A 69 32.96 5.53 20.40
CA CYS A 69 33.25 4.13 20.09
C CYS A 69 34.22 3.56 21.15
N PRO A 70 33.85 2.54 21.94
CA PRO A 70 32.61 1.77 21.89
C PRO A 70 31.41 2.57 22.42
N ASN A 71 30.28 2.45 21.73
CA ASN A 71 29.04 3.08 22.15
C ASN A 71 28.40 2.27 23.28
N LEU A 72 27.99 2.95 24.35
CA LEU A 72 27.33 2.34 25.51
C LEU A 72 25.83 2.12 25.28
N ASP A 73 25.23 2.88 24.34
CA ASP A 73 23.82 2.76 23.95
C ASP A 73 23.71 2.05 22.59
N THR A 74 22.93 0.96 22.53
CA THR A 74 22.73 0.20 21.29
C THR A 74 21.63 0.76 20.39
N THR A 75 20.92 1.80 20.82
CA THR A 75 19.75 2.36 20.13
C THR A 75 20.00 3.71 19.46
N VAL A 76 21.10 4.38 19.83
CA VAL A 76 21.48 5.70 19.31
C VAL A 76 22.89 5.62 18.78
N LEU A 77 23.15 6.17 17.59
CA LEU A 77 24.49 6.23 16.98
C LEU A 77 24.80 7.68 16.64
N ALA A 78 25.82 8.25 17.30
CA ALA A 78 26.32 9.58 17.00
C ALA A 78 27.54 9.49 16.08
N TYR A 79 27.48 10.17 14.93
CA TYR A 79 28.54 10.23 13.95
C TYR A 79 28.69 11.65 13.39
N SER A 80 29.88 11.99 12.90
CA SER A 80 30.09 13.19 12.10
C SER A 80 29.93 12.83 10.63
N ASP A 81 29.11 13.59 9.91
CA ASP A 81 28.97 13.46 8.47
C ASP A 81 30.30 13.82 7.76
N ALA A 82 30.40 13.54 6.46
CA ALA A 82 31.58 13.82 5.64
C ALA A 82 32.01 15.30 5.65
N ASP A 83 31.07 16.21 5.98
CA ASP A 83 31.30 17.65 6.11
C ASP A 83 31.71 18.09 7.54
N GLY A 84 31.92 17.14 8.46
CA GLY A 84 32.32 17.40 9.84
C GLY A 84 31.20 17.91 10.76
N VAL A 85 29.95 17.90 10.29
CA VAL A 85 28.77 18.30 11.09
C VAL A 85 28.32 17.12 11.94
N PRO A 86 28.27 17.25 13.28
CA PRO A 86 27.82 16.18 14.15
C PRO A 86 26.30 15.99 14.01
N THR A 87 25.85 14.76 13.75
CA THR A 87 24.43 14.40 13.88
C THR A 87 24.18 14.00 15.33
N SER A 88 23.43 14.84 16.05
CA SER A 88 23.01 14.64 17.45
C SER A 88 21.99 13.52 17.60
#